data_AF-A0A7C5M7U0-F1
#
_entry.id   AF-A0A7C5M7U0-F1
#
_cell.length_a   1.000
_cell.length_b   1.000
_cell.length_c   1.000
_cell.angle_alpha   90.00
_cell.angle_beta   90.00
_cell.angle_gamma   90.00
#
_symmetry.space_group_name_H-M   'P 1'
#
loop_
_entity.id
_entity.type
_entity.pdbx_description
1 polymer ?
#
loop_
_entity_poly.entity_id
_entity_poly.type
_entity_poly.pdbx_seq_one_letter_code
_entity_poly.pdbx_strand_id
1 'polypeptide(L)'
;MRRRLLVLFLLAQAVLLAQRWSGFAAGPYEVLSDSGERDARQRLAELEQFRFALEQLLGKESIQPVWPVRVLVLRNVKEGTGGLALAREAYLAAVPARGPLPVAFLRSVALLFIQSAPRGLPAALESALADVFSTLTTDGLRITLGTPPPAELRSADWALMHMLATTPGYYSGVRVLIRNLERGVEDEPAWRNAFGKSEAQLRKEAEAHLRAGRFETVSPHSRTLRPEKDFQPLKLAPGAERIALADLALANPEGGG
;
A
#
# COMPACT_ATOMS: atom_id res chain seq x y z
N MET A 1 56.83 1.83 -7.43
CA MET A 1 56.00 1.05 -6.47
C MET A 1 54.77 1.81 -5.94
N ARG A 2 54.91 3.04 -5.40
CA ARG A 2 53.77 3.82 -4.84
C ARG A 2 52.57 4.01 -5.79
N ARG A 3 52.79 4.25 -7.09
CA ARG A 3 51.72 4.43 -8.08
C ARG A 3 50.89 3.16 -8.35
N ARG A 4 51.51 1.97 -8.28
CA ARG A 4 50.82 0.68 -8.44
C ARG A 4 49.99 0.32 -7.20
N LEU A 5 50.50 0.65 -6.00
CA LEU A 5 49.75 0.51 -4.75
C LEU A 5 48.53 1.44 -4.68
N LEU A 6 48.65 2.68 -5.19
CA LEU A 6 47.53 3.62 -5.22
C LEU A 6 46.40 3.16 -6.16
N VAL A 7 46.76 2.60 -7.32
CA VAL A 7 45.79 2.04 -8.29
C VAL A 7 45.10 0.79 -7.73
N LEU A 8 45.83 -0.11 -7.05
CA LEU A 8 45.24 -1.28 -6.38
C LEU A 8 44.31 -0.89 -5.23
N PHE A 9 44.64 0.14 -4.47
CA PHE A 9 43.79 0.64 -3.39
C PHE A 9 42.50 1.29 -3.92
N LEU A 10 42.60 2.06 -5.02
CA LEU A 10 41.42 2.63 -5.70
C LEU A 10 40.55 1.56 -6.38
N LEU A 11 41.15 0.51 -6.96
CA LEU A 11 40.40 -0.63 -7.51
C LEU A 11 39.68 -1.43 -6.41
N ALA A 12 40.33 -1.65 -5.26
CA ALA A 12 39.72 -2.33 -4.12
C ALA A 12 38.54 -1.53 -3.54
N GLN A 13 38.64 -0.20 -3.51
CA GLN A 13 37.51 0.65 -3.12
C GLN A 13 36.39 0.67 -4.17
N ALA A 14 36.70 0.59 -5.47
CA ALA A 14 35.69 0.50 -6.53
C ALA A 14 34.87 -0.81 -6.45
N VAL A 15 35.49 -1.92 -6.04
CA VAL A 15 34.79 -3.21 -5.82
C VAL A 15 33.94 -3.18 -4.54
N LEU A 16 34.37 -2.48 -3.49
CA LEU A 16 33.59 -2.28 -2.26
C LEU A 16 32.44 -1.27 -2.43
N LEU A 17 32.52 -0.40 -3.45
CA LEU A 17 31.45 0.50 -3.89
C LEU A 17 30.43 -0.17 -4.82
N ALA A 18 30.57 -1.47 -5.12
CA ALA A 18 29.51 -2.22 -5.76
C ALA A 18 28.23 -2.04 -4.93
N GLN A 19 27.22 -1.41 -5.53
CA GLN A 19 25.96 -1.06 -4.89
C GLN A 19 25.34 -2.33 -4.31
N ARG A 20 25.45 -2.54 -2.99
CA ARG A 20 24.87 -3.71 -2.32
C ARG A 20 23.38 -3.48 -2.17
N TRP A 21 22.61 -4.11 -3.03
CA TRP A 21 21.19 -4.24 -2.84
C TRP A 21 20.91 -5.11 -1.62
N SER A 22 19.91 -4.72 -0.84
CA SER A 22 19.38 -5.49 0.28
C SER A 22 17.95 -5.91 -0.01
N GLY A 23 17.59 -7.14 0.34
CA GLY A 23 16.24 -7.67 0.15
C GLY A 23 15.63 -8.16 1.45
N PHE A 24 14.36 -7.87 1.68
CA PHE A 24 13.59 -8.36 2.83
C PHE A 24 12.16 -8.70 2.43
N ALA A 25 11.54 -9.64 3.14
CA ALA A 25 10.14 -10.00 2.93
C ALA A 25 9.36 -10.08 4.24
N ALA A 26 8.08 -9.73 4.16
CA ALA A 26 7.08 -9.89 5.21
C ALA A 26 5.68 -9.91 4.60
N GLY A 27 4.83 -10.85 5.03
CA GLY A 27 3.49 -11.00 4.46
C GLY A 27 3.56 -11.21 2.94
N PRO A 28 2.76 -10.48 2.13
CA PRO A 28 2.81 -10.55 0.67
C PRO A 28 3.92 -9.69 0.06
N TYR A 29 4.67 -8.94 0.85
CA TYR A 29 5.62 -7.95 0.35
C TYR A 29 7.04 -8.50 0.25
N GLU A 30 7.69 -8.18 -0.88
CA GLU A 30 9.12 -8.34 -1.09
C GLU A 30 9.73 -6.97 -1.37
N VAL A 31 10.59 -6.47 -0.49
CA VAL A 31 11.28 -5.19 -0.68
C VAL A 31 12.71 -5.43 -1.13
N LEU A 32 13.08 -4.85 -2.27
CA LEU A 32 14.46 -4.79 -2.76
C LEU A 32 14.93 -3.34 -2.73
N SER A 33 16.08 -3.05 -2.14
CA SER A 33 16.53 -1.67 -1.98
C SER A 33 18.00 -1.47 -2.32
N ASP A 34 18.29 -0.39 -3.04
CA ASP A 34 19.64 0.13 -3.23
C ASP A 34 20.06 1.11 -2.11
N SER A 35 19.13 1.45 -1.19
CA SER A 35 19.28 2.47 -0.14
C SER A 35 19.84 1.91 1.16
N GLY A 36 19.95 0.59 1.27
CA GLY A 36 20.48 -0.12 2.42
C GLY A 36 19.39 -0.73 3.31
N GLU A 37 19.82 -1.57 4.25
CA GLU A 37 18.91 -2.44 4.99
C GLU A 37 17.90 -1.70 5.86
N ARG A 38 18.32 -0.59 6.47
CA ARG A 38 17.46 0.23 7.33
C ARG A 38 16.26 0.78 6.56
N ASP A 39 16.52 1.41 5.41
CA ASP A 39 15.47 2.03 4.59
C ASP A 39 14.55 0.94 3.99
N ALA A 40 15.10 -0.21 3.60
CA ALA A 40 14.34 -1.37 3.15
C ALA A 40 13.36 -1.89 4.22
N ARG A 41 13.86 -2.12 5.44
CA ARG A 41 13.05 -2.59 6.56
C ARG A 41 12.00 -1.55 6.98
N GLN A 42 12.36 -0.27 7.00
CA GLN A 42 11.42 0.80 7.32
C GLN A 42 10.25 0.81 6.32
N ARG A 43 10.51 0.78 5.01
CA ARG A 43 9.46 0.72 3.99
C ARG A 43 8.59 -0.53 4.14
N LEU A 44 9.19 -1.69 4.40
CA LEU A 44 8.47 -2.93 4.65
C LEU A 44 7.54 -2.82 5.88
N ALA A 45 7.97 -2.14 6.94
CA ALA A 45 7.13 -1.89 8.12
C ALA A 45 5.93 -1.00 7.78
N GLU A 46 6.12 0.07 7.01
CA GLU A 46 5.02 0.95 6.58
C GLU A 46 3.99 0.19 5.74
N LEU A 47 4.45 -0.68 4.83
CA LEU A 47 3.59 -1.54 4.02
C LEU A 47 2.80 -2.57 4.87
N GLU A 48 3.45 -3.18 5.86
CA GLU A 48 2.75 -4.09 6.77
C GLU A 48 1.74 -3.37 7.68
N GLN A 49 2.02 -2.15 8.13
CA GLN A 49 1.03 -1.32 8.85
C GLN A 49 -0.15 -0.96 7.95
N PHE A 50 0.11 -0.60 6.69
CA PHE A 50 -0.93 -0.32 5.70
C PHE A 50 -1.83 -1.55 5.49
N ARG A 51 -1.23 -2.72 5.25
CA ARG A 51 -1.97 -3.98 5.10
C ARG A 51 -2.78 -4.29 6.35
N PHE A 52 -2.20 -4.13 7.54
CA PHE A 52 -2.89 -4.37 8.79
C PHE A 52 -4.09 -3.44 8.99
N ALA A 53 -3.96 -2.14 8.71
CA ALA A 53 -5.08 -1.21 8.79
C ALA A 53 -6.23 -1.61 7.86
N LEU A 54 -5.90 -2.06 6.64
CA LEU A 54 -6.89 -2.52 5.68
C LEU A 54 -7.56 -3.82 6.15
N GLU A 55 -6.79 -4.79 6.66
CA GLU A 55 -7.29 -6.03 7.28
C GLU A 55 -8.30 -5.75 8.40
N GLN A 56 -7.99 -4.81 9.29
CA GLN A 56 -8.88 -4.43 10.39
C GLN A 56 -10.22 -3.87 9.88
N LEU A 57 -10.20 -3.04 8.85
CA LEU A 57 -11.42 -2.47 8.29
C LEU A 57 -12.24 -3.51 7.51
N LEU A 58 -11.58 -4.34 6.70
CA LEU A 58 -12.23 -5.40 5.93
C LEU A 58 -12.69 -6.57 6.83
N GLY A 59 -12.19 -6.66 8.06
CA GLY A 59 -12.48 -7.76 8.99
C GLY A 59 -11.88 -9.07 8.54
N LYS A 60 -10.71 -9.02 7.89
CA LYS A 60 -9.97 -10.16 7.37
C LYS A 60 -8.64 -10.29 8.08
N GLU A 61 -8.14 -11.51 8.14
CA GLU A 61 -6.82 -11.80 8.69
C GLU A 61 -5.92 -12.29 7.55
N SER A 62 -4.69 -11.80 7.51
CA SER A 62 -3.65 -12.26 6.58
C SER A 62 -4.07 -12.17 5.10
N ILE A 63 -4.54 -11.01 4.64
CA ILE A 63 -4.85 -10.78 3.22
C ILE A 63 -3.57 -10.95 2.41
N GLN A 64 -3.65 -11.79 1.37
CA GLN A 64 -2.55 -12.16 0.49
C GLN A 64 -3.09 -12.22 -0.96
N PRO A 65 -2.51 -11.47 -1.91
CA PRO A 65 -2.75 -11.67 -3.34
C PRO A 65 -2.14 -12.98 -3.83
N VAL A 66 -2.54 -13.41 -5.03
CA VAL A 66 -2.00 -14.63 -5.66
C VAL A 66 -0.49 -14.52 -5.92
N TRP A 67 -0.03 -13.35 -6.37
CA TRP A 67 1.38 -13.05 -6.60
C TRP A 67 1.90 -12.05 -5.57
N PRO A 68 3.17 -12.16 -5.13
CA PRO A 68 3.76 -11.20 -4.20
C PRO A 68 3.78 -9.77 -4.76
N VAL A 69 3.81 -8.80 -3.85
CA VAL A 69 4.01 -7.38 -4.15
C VAL A 69 5.48 -7.03 -3.96
N ARG A 70 6.22 -6.95 -5.06
CA ARG A 70 7.64 -6.62 -5.09
C ARG A 70 7.85 -5.11 -5.22
N VAL A 71 8.42 -4.49 -4.19
CA VAL A 71 8.62 -3.06 -4.10
C VAL A 71 10.11 -2.73 -4.19
N LEU A 72 10.49 -1.97 -5.22
CA LEU A 72 11.85 -1.46 -5.37
C LEU A 72 11.98 -0.13 -4.62
N VAL A 73 12.79 -0.12 -3.57
CA VAL A 73 13.02 1.06 -2.72
C VAL A 73 14.30 1.74 -3.16
N LEU A 74 14.16 2.83 -3.89
CA LEU A 74 15.26 3.49 -4.60
C LEU A 74 15.68 4.80 -3.92
N ARG A 75 16.98 5.08 -3.88
CA ARG A 75 17.52 6.36 -3.37
C ARG A 75 17.05 7.53 -4.22
N ASN A 76 17.11 7.35 -5.53
CA ASN A 76 16.80 8.35 -6.53
C ASN A 76 15.70 7.80 -7.44
N VAL A 77 14.46 8.14 -7.13
CA VAL A 77 13.33 7.97 -8.05
C VAL A 77 12.72 9.35 -8.22
N LYS A 78 12.73 9.89 -9.44
CA LYS A 78 12.32 11.30 -9.68
C LYS A 78 10.84 11.49 -9.37
N GLU A 79 10.04 10.48 -9.70
CA GLU A 79 8.69 10.24 -9.25
C GLU A 79 8.60 8.70 -9.17
N GLY A 80 7.96 8.12 -8.15
CA GLY A 80 7.77 6.66 -8.11
C GLY A 80 7.19 6.18 -9.44
N THR A 81 7.36 4.90 -9.79
CA THR A 81 6.52 4.39 -10.89
C THR A 81 5.05 4.60 -10.53
N GLY A 82 4.15 4.54 -11.52
CA GLY A 82 2.72 4.61 -11.27
C GLY A 82 2.21 3.53 -10.28
N GLY A 83 0.94 3.16 -10.39
CA GLY A 83 0.42 2.04 -9.62
C GLY A 83 1.21 0.74 -9.82
N LEU A 84 0.84 -0.30 -9.07
CA LEU A 84 1.35 -1.66 -9.26
C LEU A 84 1.17 -2.12 -10.71
N ALA A 85 2.22 -2.69 -11.29
CA ALA A 85 2.17 -3.34 -12.59
C ALA A 85 2.55 -4.82 -12.45
N LEU A 86 1.80 -5.73 -13.06
CA LEU A 86 2.11 -7.15 -13.03
C LEU A 86 3.23 -7.47 -14.02
N ALA A 87 4.34 -8.02 -13.56
CA ALA A 87 5.37 -8.58 -14.43
C ALA A 87 5.85 -9.93 -13.91
N ARG A 88 5.86 -10.92 -14.81
CA ARG A 88 6.20 -12.31 -14.51
C ARG A 88 5.40 -12.87 -13.34
N GLU A 89 6.01 -12.89 -12.16
CA GLU A 89 5.53 -13.57 -10.96
C GLU A 89 5.37 -12.61 -9.77
N ALA A 90 5.27 -11.30 -10.02
CA ALA A 90 5.05 -10.31 -8.97
C ALA A 90 4.31 -9.06 -9.49
N TYR A 91 3.56 -8.42 -8.60
CA TYR A 91 3.14 -7.03 -8.77
C TYR A 91 4.30 -6.12 -8.39
N LEU A 92 4.72 -5.22 -9.28
CA LEU A 92 5.92 -4.41 -9.14
C LEU A 92 5.60 -2.92 -9.06
N ALA A 93 6.36 -2.21 -8.23
CA ALA A 93 6.45 -0.76 -8.25
C ALA A 93 7.81 -0.31 -7.70
N ALA A 94 8.25 0.89 -8.08
CA ALA A 94 9.32 1.59 -7.36
C ALA A 94 8.75 2.73 -6.51
N VAL A 95 9.32 2.87 -5.32
CA VAL A 95 8.99 3.93 -4.36
C VAL A 95 10.28 4.59 -3.86
N PRO A 96 10.21 5.87 -3.44
CA PRO A 96 11.36 6.52 -2.84
C PRO A 96 11.73 5.86 -1.51
N ALA A 97 13.02 5.83 -1.19
CA ALA A 97 13.52 5.33 0.09
C ALA A 97 13.04 6.13 1.30
N ARG A 98 12.76 7.42 1.10
CA ARG A 98 12.37 8.36 2.14
C ARG A 98 11.23 9.26 1.67
N GLY A 99 10.53 9.83 2.63
CA GLY A 99 9.33 10.63 2.38
C GLY A 99 8.07 9.77 2.29
N PRO A 100 6.95 10.35 1.86
CA PRO A 100 5.68 9.65 1.74
C PRO A 100 5.71 8.63 0.60
N LEU A 101 4.99 7.52 0.79
CA LEU A 101 4.72 6.58 -0.30
C LEU A 101 3.81 7.25 -1.34
N PRO A 102 3.99 6.99 -2.65
CA PRO A 102 3.14 7.59 -3.68
C PRO A 102 1.67 7.17 -3.53
N VAL A 103 0.76 8.13 -3.68
CA VAL A 103 -0.69 7.92 -3.59
C VAL A 103 -1.17 6.85 -4.58
N ALA A 104 -0.71 6.92 -5.84
CA ALA A 104 -1.06 5.96 -6.88
C ALA A 104 -0.64 4.52 -6.52
N PHE A 105 0.53 4.37 -5.91
CA PHE A 105 1.03 3.08 -5.42
C PHE A 105 0.13 2.55 -4.28
N LEU A 106 -0.12 3.34 -3.23
CA LEU A 106 -0.98 2.93 -2.12
C LEU A 106 -2.40 2.57 -2.57
N ARG A 107 -2.97 3.37 -3.50
CA ARG A 107 -4.27 3.08 -4.11
C ARG A 107 -4.29 1.72 -4.80
N SER A 108 -3.28 1.42 -5.62
CA SER A 108 -3.21 0.15 -6.34
C SER A 108 -3.00 -1.06 -5.42
N VAL A 109 -2.24 -0.90 -4.33
CA VAL A 109 -2.08 -1.93 -3.30
C VAL A 109 -3.42 -2.17 -2.57
N ALA A 110 -4.13 -1.12 -2.19
CA ALA A 110 -5.45 -1.24 -1.56
C ALA A 110 -6.45 -1.97 -2.49
N LEU A 111 -6.53 -1.54 -3.76
CA LEU A 111 -7.39 -2.20 -4.75
C LEU A 111 -7.06 -3.69 -4.88
N LEU A 112 -5.79 -4.04 -5.02
CA LEU A 112 -5.35 -5.43 -5.14
C LEU A 112 -5.84 -6.28 -3.95
N PHE A 113 -5.78 -5.75 -2.73
CA PHE A 113 -6.21 -6.45 -1.53
C PHE A 113 -7.73 -6.47 -1.33
N ILE A 114 -8.44 -5.41 -1.71
CA ILE A 114 -9.90 -5.37 -1.68
C ILE A 114 -10.46 -6.40 -2.67
N GLN A 115 -9.89 -6.46 -3.87
CA GLN A 115 -10.32 -7.31 -4.98
C GLN A 115 -9.84 -8.76 -4.88
N SER A 116 -9.00 -9.09 -3.90
CA SER A 116 -8.62 -10.49 -3.66
C SER A 116 -9.79 -11.33 -3.11
N ALA A 117 -10.94 -10.70 -2.83
CA ALA A 117 -12.19 -11.34 -2.41
C ALA A 117 -13.07 -11.69 -3.62
N PRO A 118 -13.59 -12.92 -3.76
CA PRO A 118 -14.39 -13.31 -4.93
C PRO A 118 -15.79 -12.67 -5.00
N ARG A 119 -16.31 -12.10 -3.90
CA ARG A 119 -17.57 -11.34 -3.85
C ARG A 119 -17.39 -10.18 -2.88
N GLY A 120 -17.20 -8.98 -3.40
CA GLY A 120 -16.85 -7.79 -2.62
C GLY A 120 -17.92 -6.71 -2.66
N LEU A 121 -17.49 -5.49 -2.32
CA LEU A 121 -18.26 -4.28 -2.57
C LEU A 121 -18.49 -4.11 -4.09
N PRO A 122 -19.50 -3.35 -4.52
CA PRO A 122 -19.57 -2.87 -5.90
C PRO A 122 -18.26 -2.17 -6.31
N ALA A 123 -17.82 -2.34 -7.56
CA ALA A 123 -16.51 -1.87 -8.03
C ALA A 123 -16.25 -0.37 -7.78
N ALA A 124 -17.28 0.47 -7.87
CA ALA A 124 -17.18 1.89 -7.57
C ALA A 124 -16.83 2.15 -6.08
N LEU A 125 -17.40 1.37 -5.16
CA LEU A 125 -17.12 1.45 -3.74
C LEU A 125 -15.75 0.83 -3.39
N GLU A 126 -15.32 -0.22 -4.10
CA GLU A 126 -13.95 -0.73 -3.98
C GLU A 126 -12.91 0.33 -4.36
N SER A 127 -13.12 1.01 -5.50
CA SER A 127 -12.28 2.12 -5.93
C SER A 127 -12.28 3.25 -4.92
N ALA A 128 -13.46 3.69 -4.47
CA ALA A 128 -13.58 4.75 -3.48
C ALA A 128 -12.90 4.40 -2.15
N LEU A 129 -13.00 3.15 -1.70
CA LEU A 129 -12.33 2.69 -0.49
C LEU A 129 -10.81 2.68 -0.67
N ALA A 130 -10.32 2.26 -1.83
CA ALA A 130 -8.91 2.36 -2.16
C ALA A 130 -8.41 3.81 -2.20
N ASP A 131 -9.24 4.75 -2.68
CA ASP A 131 -8.93 6.19 -2.66
C ASP A 131 -8.82 6.72 -1.22
N VAL A 132 -9.65 6.24 -0.28
CA VAL A 132 -9.54 6.57 1.16
C VAL A 132 -8.22 6.06 1.75
N PHE A 133 -7.79 4.85 1.39
CA PHE A 133 -6.51 4.30 1.86
C PHE A 133 -5.31 4.91 1.14
N SER A 134 -5.48 5.45 -0.06
CA SER A 134 -4.38 6.02 -0.85
C SER A 134 -3.68 7.20 -0.16
N THR A 135 -4.33 7.83 0.81
CA THR A 135 -3.81 8.94 1.61
C THR A 135 -3.42 8.54 3.03
N LEU A 136 -3.44 7.23 3.34
CA LEU A 136 -3.01 6.70 4.63
C LEU A 136 -1.53 7.01 4.84
N THR A 137 -1.21 7.55 6.01
CA THR A 137 0.18 7.84 6.40
C THR A 137 0.54 7.07 7.65
N THR A 138 1.82 6.72 7.74
CA THR A 138 2.38 6.04 8.91
C THR A 138 3.56 6.84 9.44
N ASP A 139 3.57 7.09 10.74
CA ASP A 139 4.68 7.71 11.47
C ASP A 139 5.02 6.82 12.67
N GLY A 140 6.02 5.96 12.48
CA GLY A 140 6.33 4.88 13.40
C GLY A 140 5.15 3.92 13.58
N LEU A 141 4.56 3.90 14.79
CA LEU A 141 3.37 3.11 15.10
C LEU A 141 2.06 3.89 14.91
N ARG A 142 2.11 5.20 14.63
CA ARG A 142 0.88 5.97 14.43
C ARG A 142 0.44 5.85 12.98
N ILE A 143 -0.77 5.33 12.78
CA ILE A 143 -1.44 5.29 11.47
C ILE A 143 -2.42 6.47 11.43
N THR A 144 -2.47 7.21 10.33
CA THR A 144 -3.50 8.24 10.09
C THR A 144 -4.27 7.89 8.83
N LEU A 145 -5.58 7.71 8.96
CA LEU A 145 -6.51 7.37 7.88
C LEU A 145 -7.57 8.46 7.73
N GLY A 146 -8.01 8.74 6.50
CA GLY A 146 -9.07 9.72 6.23
C GLY A 146 -8.56 11.10 5.81
N THR A 147 -7.28 11.26 5.51
CA THR A 147 -6.82 12.52 4.91
C THR A 147 -7.48 12.66 3.53
N PRO A 148 -8.18 13.76 3.22
CA PRO A 148 -8.89 13.86 1.96
C PRO A 148 -7.92 14.03 0.77
N PRO A 149 -8.16 13.37 -0.38
CA PRO A 149 -7.41 13.62 -1.60
C PRO A 149 -7.74 15.04 -2.14
N PRO A 150 -7.09 15.50 -3.23
CA PRO A 150 -7.51 16.70 -3.96
C PRO A 150 -9.01 16.72 -4.25
N ALA A 151 -9.62 17.91 -4.29
CA ALA A 151 -11.07 18.07 -4.32
C ALA A 151 -11.73 17.41 -5.54
N GLU A 152 -11.04 17.43 -6.68
CA GLU A 152 -11.42 16.81 -7.94
C GLU A 152 -11.53 15.27 -7.86
N LEU A 153 -10.92 14.63 -6.86
CA LEU A 153 -11.00 13.18 -6.64
C LEU A 153 -12.04 12.81 -5.57
N ARG A 154 -12.72 13.78 -4.94
CA ARG A 154 -13.71 13.55 -3.88
C ARG A 154 -15.11 13.28 -4.44
N SER A 155 -15.28 12.10 -5.02
CA SER A 155 -16.58 11.64 -5.53
C SER A 155 -17.61 11.37 -4.41
N ALA A 156 -18.88 11.18 -4.79
CA ALA A 156 -19.93 10.77 -3.85
C ALA A 156 -19.62 9.41 -3.19
N ASP A 157 -19.07 8.47 -3.97
CA ASP A 157 -18.66 7.16 -3.46
C ASP A 157 -17.46 7.28 -2.50
N TRP A 158 -16.50 8.15 -2.82
CA TRP A 158 -15.39 8.46 -1.92
C TRP A 158 -15.90 9.03 -0.59
N ALA A 159 -16.83 9.99 -0.64
CA ALA A 159 -17.40 10.58 0.56
C ALA A 159 -18.13 9.54 1.43
N LEU A 160 -18.84 8.60 0.79
CA LEU A 160 -19.49 7.49 1.49
C LEU A 160 -18.44 6.60 2.16
N MET A 161 -17.46 6.09 1.42
CA MET A 161 -16.42 5.22 2.00
C MET A 161 -15.60 5.91 3.08
N HIS A 162 -15.26 7.19 2.87
CA HIS A 162 -14.60 8.01 3.88
C HIS A 162 -15.45 8.09 5.15
N MET A 163 -16.71 8.52 5.05
CA MET A 163 -17.60 8.65 6.20
C MET A 163 -17.73 7.32 6.96
N LEU A 164 -17.88 6.20 6.25
CA LEU A 164 -17.99 4.89 6.88
C LEU A 164 -16.68 4.44 7.56
N ALA A 165 -15.53 4.80 7.00
CA ALA A 165 -14.21 4.42 7.51
C ALA A 165 -13.68 5.35 8.62
N THR A 166 -14.20 6.57 8.76
CA THR A 166 -13.67 7.57 9.71
C THR A 166 -14.64 7.95 10.83
N THR A 167 -15.95 7.74 10.65
CA THR A 167 -16.93 8.15 11.67
C THR A 167 -17.09 7.08 12.76
N PRO A 168 -16.98 7.45 14.05
CA PRO A 168 -17.29 6.54 15.15
C PRO A 168 -18.69 5.94 15.01
N GLY A 169 -18.81 4.62 15.16
CA GLY A 169 -20.06 3.89 15.00
C GLY A 169 -20.30 3.30 13.60
N TYR A 170 -19.68 3.83 12.54
CA TYR A 170 -19.76 3.22 11.20
C TYR A 170 -18.61 2.27 10.89
N TYR A 171 -17.42 2.51 11.45
CA TYR A 171 -16.22 1.73 11.17
C TYR A 171 -16.45 0.20 11.25
N SER A 172 -17.05 -0.27 12.34
CA SER A 172 -17.32 -1.71 12.52
C SER A 172 -18.40 -2.27 11.60
N GLY A 173 -19.25 -1.42 11.03
CA GLY A 173 -20.28 -1.80 10.06
C GLY A 173 -19.68 -2.15 8.70
N VAL A 174 -18.54 -1.55 8.31
CA VAL A 174 -17.88 -1.85 7.03
C VAL A 174 -17.54 -3.34 6.88
N ARG A 175 -16.89 -3.94 7.89
CA ARG A 175 -16.64 -5.40 7.91
C ARG A 175 -17.92 -6.24 7.90
N VAL A 176 -19.01 -5.75 8.49
CA VAL A 176 -20.31 -6.46 8.51
C VAL A 176 -20.94 -6.44 7.12
N LEU A 177 -20.92 -5.29 6.45
CA LEU A 177 -21.38 -5.14 5.07
C LEU A 177 -20.63 -6.11 4.15
N ILE A 178 -19.29 -6.05 4.16
CA ILE A 178 -18.44 -6.89 3.30
C ILE A 178 -18.73 -8.37 3.55
N ARG A 179 -18.79 -8.80 4.81
CA ARG A 179 -19.10 -10.19 5.17
C ARG A 179 -20.49 -10.63 4.67
N ASN A 180 -21.49 -9.75 4.73
CA ASN A 180 -22.83 -10.06 4.24
C ASN A 180 -22.84 -10.22 2.72
N LEU A 181 -22.19 -9.30 1.98
CA LEU A 181 -22.06 -9.37 0.53
C LEU A 181 -21.29 -10.63 0.09
N GLU A 182 -20.20 -10.97 0.77
CA GLU A 182 -19.43 -12.21 0.53
C GLU A 182 -20.29 -13.46 0.66
N ARG A 183 -21.24 -13.46 1.60
CA ARG A 183 -22.20 -14.56 1.82
C ARG A 183 -23.37 -14.56 0.85
N GLY A 184 -23.43 -13.59 -0.06
CA GLY A 184 -24.52 -13.45 -1.04
C GLY A 184 -25.82 -12.92 -0.46
N VAL A 185 -25.76 -12.19 0.67
CA VAL A 185 -26.91 -11.41 1.15
C VAL A 185 -27.17 -10.29 0.13
N GLU A 186 -28.43 -10.10 -0.24
CA GLU A 186 -28.84 -9.01 -1.13
C GLU A 186 -28.46 -7.64 -0.56
N ASP A 187 -28.25 -6.65 -1.44
CA ASP A 187 -27.69 -5.35 -1.09
C ASP A 187 -28.46 -4.65 0.04
N GLU A 188 -29.76 -4.41 -0.11
CA GLU A 188 -30.54 -3.65 0.87
C GLU A 188 -30.54 -4.29 2.27
N PRO A 189 -30.79 -5.61 2.44
CA PRO A 189 -30.58 -6.29 3.72
C PRO A 189 -29.14 -6.21 4.25
N ALA A 190 -28.12 -6.32 3.38
CA ALA A 190 -26.72 -6.25 3.80
C ALA A 190 -26.37 -4.88 4.40
N TRP A 191 -26.81 -3.79 3.78
CA TRP A 191 -26.65 -2.43 4.28
C TRP A 191 -27.39 -2.20 5.61
N ARG A 192 -28.65 -2.62 5.71
CA ARG A 192 -29.42 -2.48 6.96
C ARG A 192 -28.80 -3.28 8.12
N ASN A 193 -28.32 -4.48 7.86
CA ASN A 193 -27.66 -5.29 8.87
C ASN A 193 -26.35 -4.66 9.37
N ALA A 194 -25.63 -3.98 8.47
CA ALA A 194 -24.35 -3.35 8.78
C ALA A 194 -24.48 -2.02 9.54
N PHE A 195 -25.46 -1.20 9.18
CA PHE A 195 -25.54 0.19 9.63
C PHE A 195 -26.89 0.59 10.24
N GLY A 196 -27.88 -0.30 10.25
CA GLY A 196 -29.26 0.01 10.64
C GLY A 196 -30.00 0.94 9.67
N LYS A 197 -29.43 1.21 8.49
CA LYS A 197 -29.90 2.17 7.49
C LYS A 197 -29.81 1.57 6.09
N SER A 198 -30.64 2.06 5.16
CA SER A 198 -30.49 1.74 3.74
C SER A 198 -29.28 2.45 3.14
N GLU A 199 -28.79 1.95 2.00
CA GLU A 199 -27.70 2.61 1.27
C GLU A 199 -28.06 4.04 0.88
N ALA A 200 -29.30 4.27 0.42
CA ALA A 200 -29.79 5.59 0.03
C ALA A 200 -29.74 6.61 1.19
N GLN A 201 -30.06 6.18 2.41
CA GLN A 201 -29.95 7.03 3.60
C GLN A 201 -28.50 7.40 3.90
N LEU A 202 -27.60 6.42 3.83
CA LEU A 202 -26.17 6.65 4.03
C LEU A 202 -25.55 7.53 2.94
N ARG A 203 -25.98 7.39 1.69
CA ARG A 203 -25.55 8.27 0.58
C ARG A 203 -25.96 9.72 0.81
N LYS A 204 -27.18 9.96 1.30
CA LYS A 204 -27.64 11.31 1.66
C LYS A 204 -26.81 11.92 2.80
N GLU A 205 -26.41 11.11 3.79
CA GLU A 205 -25.51 11.54 4.86
C GLU A 205 -24.10 11.82 4.33
N ALA A 206 -23.59 10.98 3.42
CA ALA A 206 -22.31 11.18 2.76
C ALA A 206 -22.27 12.44 1.89
N GLU A 207 -23.37 12.80 1.21
CA GLU A 207 -23.47 14.07 0.49
C GLU A 207 -23.45 15.29 1.43
N ALA A 208 -24.07 15.18 2.61
CA ALA A 208 -23.96 16.23 3.63
C ALA A 208 -22.53 16.33 4.18
N HIS A 209 -21.87 15.19 4.41
CA HIS A 209 -20.46 15.09 4.80
C HIS A 209 -19.54 15.75 3.77
N LEU A 210 -19.72 15.42 2.48
CA LEU A 210 -18.96 16.01 1.38
C LEU A 210 -19.15 17.53 1.29
N ARG A 211 -20.40 18.01 1.39
CA ARG A 211 -20.72 19.45 1.37
C ARG A 211 -20.17 20.21 2.58
N ALA A 212 -20.11 19.57 3.74
CA ALA A 212 -19.55 20.18 4.94
C ALA A 212 -18.05 20.46 4.82
N GLY A 213 -17.34 19.70 3.97
CA GLY A 213 -15.92 19.89 3.70
C GLY A 213 -15.00 19.64 4.90
N ARG A 214 -15.51 19.01 5.95
CA ARG A 214 -14.78 18.68 7.18
C ARG A 214 -14.50 17.19 7.23
N PHE A 215 -13.28 16.81 6.85
CA PHE A 215 -12.86 15.42 6.77
C PHE A 215 -11.99 15.08 7.98
N GLU A 216 -12.61 14.45 8.98
CA GLU A 216 -11.89 13.99 10.16
C GLU A 216 -11.04 12.76 9.85
N THR A 217 -9.83 12.74 10.43
CA THR A 217 -8.94 11.58 10.36
C THR A 217 -9.08 10.72 11.61
N VAL A 218 -8.93 9.41 11.43
CA VAL A 218 -8.83 8.45 12.54
C VAL A 218 -7.44 7.87 12.65
N SER A 219 -7.11 7.33 13.82
CA SER A 219 -5.90 6.56 14.06
C SER A 219 -6.26 5.11 14.35
N PRO A 220 -6.34 4.24 13.32
CA PRO A 220 -6.56 2.82 13.51
C PRO A 220 -5.49 2.19 14.40
N HIS A 221 -5.80 1.02 14.96
CA HIS A 221 -4.83 0.25 15.72
C HIS A 221 -3.64 -0.10 14.83
N SER A 222 -2.44 0.02 15.38
CA SER A 222 -1.21 -0.40 14.73
C SER A 222 -0.79 -1.79 15.19
N ARG A 223 -0.08 -2.51 14.32
CA ARG A 223 0.57 -3.75 14.69
C ARG A 223 1.89 -3.45 15.39
N THR A 224 2.24 -4.21 16.44
CA THR A 224 3.61 -4.16 16.95
C THR A 224 4.52 -4.89 15.98
N LEU A 225 5.48 -4.17 15.39
CA LEU A 225 6.47 -4.71 14.46
C LEU A 225 7.88 -4.47 15.02
N ARG A 226 8.74 -5.48 14.92
CA ARG A 226 10.17 -5.42 15.24
C ARG A 226 10.95 -5.70 13.96
N PRO A 227 11.26 -4.67 13.16
CA PRO A 227 11.78 -4.84 11.80
C PRO A 227 13.00 -5.76 11.70
N GLU A 228 13.86 -5.79 12.73
CA GLU A 228 15.08 -6.59 12.78
C GLU A 228 14.81 -8.09 13.01
N LYS A 229 13.69 -8.42 13.65
CA LYS A 229 13.33 -9.81 14.02
C LYS A 229 12.23 -10.38 13.14
N ASP A 230 11.27 -9.53 12.77
CA ASP A 230 10.04 -9.97 12.13
C ASP A 230 10.16 -10.04 10.59
N PHE A 231 11.19 -9.41 9.99
CA PHE A 231 11.38 -9.39 8.53
C PHE A 231 12.50 -10.32 8.06
N GLN A 232 12.15 -11.21 7.13
CA GLN A 232 13.01 -12.25 6.60
C GLN A 232 13.98 -11.68 5.57
N PRO A 233 15.30 -11.84 5.71
CA PRO A 233 16.26 -11.46 4.68
C PRO A 233 16.07 -12.32 3.41
N LEU A 234 16.03 -11.66 2.25
CA LEU A 234 16.01 -12.35 0.95
C LEU A 234 17.42 -12.61 0.46
N LYS A 235 17.69 -13.84 0.04
CA LYS A 235 18.93 -14.19 -0.65
C LYS A 235 18.81 -13.82 -2.12
N LEU A 236 19.34 -12.65 -2.48
CA LEU A 236 19.31 -12.17 -3.86
C LEU A 236 20.33 -12.94 -4.71
N ALA A 237 19.85 -13.55 -5.80
CA ALA A 237 20.71 -14.13 -6.81
C ALA A 237 21.52 -13.01 -7.51
N PRO A 238 22.75 -13.28 -7.98
CA PRO A 238 23.51 -12.30 -8.75
C PRO A 238 22.70 -11.77 -9.94
N GLY A 239 22.46 -10.46 -10.02
CA GLY A 239 21.70 -9.85 -11.10
C GLY A 239 20.19 -9.77 -10.88
N ALA A 240 19.64 -10.27 -9.77
CA ALA A 240 18.21 -10.20 -9.47
C ALA A 240 17.68 -8.75 -9.47
N GLU A 241 18.50 -7.80 -9.03
CA GLU A 241 18.19 -6.37 -9.05
C GLU A 241 18.03 -5.82 -10.47
N ARG A 242 18.92 -6.21 -11.39
CA ARG A 242 18.85 -5.79 -12.80
C ARG A 242 17.61 -6.36 -13.48
N ILE A 243 17.29 -7.60 -13.14
CA ILE A 243 16.09 -8.30 -13.62
C ILE A 243 14.82 -7.57 -13.13
N ALA A 244 14.76 -7.20 -11.85
CA ALA A 244 13.61 -6.49 -11.29
C ALA A 244 13.47 -5.06 -11.86
N LEU A 245 14.57 -4.35 -12.07
CA LEU A 245 14.57 -3.04 -12.75
C LEU A 245 14.12 -3.16 -14.21
N ALA A 246 14.55 -4.20 -14.93
CA ALA A 246 14.12 -4.45 -16.30
C ALA A 246 12.62 -4.75 -16.38
N ASP A 247 12.08 -5.56 -15.46
CA ASP A 247 10.64 -5.79 -15.37
C ASP A 247 9.87 -4.50 -15.15
N LEU A 248 10.35 -3.69 -14.22
CA LEU A 248 9.71 -2.43 -13.90
C LEU A 248 9.67 -1.50 -15.12
N ALA A 249 10.78 -1.42 -15.87
CA ALA A 249 10.85 -0.62 -17.09
C ALA A 249 9.92 -1.15 -18.19
N LEU A 250 9.78 -2.47 -18.35
CA LEU A 250 8.87 -3.08 -19.31
C LEU A 250 7.40 -2.90 -18.92
N ALA A 251 7.10 -2.99 -17.62
CA ALA A 251 5.75 -2.89 -17.09
C ALA A 251 5.26 -1.44 -17.00
N ASN A 252 6.18 -0.47 -16.89
CA ASN A 252 5.89 0.97 -16.85
C ASN A 252 6.76 1.72 -17.88
N PRO A 253 6.45 1.62 -19.19
CA PRO A 253 7.30 2.16 -20.26
C PRO A 253 7.43 3.70 -20.24
N GLU A 254 6.50 4.41 -19.59
CA GLU A 254 6.52 5.88 -19.50
C GLU A 254 7.35 6.43 -18.32
N GLY A 255 7.86 5.57 -17.42
CA GLY A 255 8.62 5.96 -16.22
C GLY A 255 10.13 5.63 -16.25
N GLY A 256 10.65 5.16 -17.38
CA GLY A 256 12.07 4.81 -17.54
C GLY A 256 12.89 5.96 -18.13
N GLY A 257 13.39 6.86 -17.28
CA GLY A 257 14.29 7.97 -17.69
C GLY A 257 14.96 8.73 -16.55
#